data_AF-E6MTE0-F1
#
_entry.id   AF-E6MTE0-F1
#
_cell.length_a   1.000
_cell.length_b   1.000
_cell.length_c   1.000
_cell.angle_alpha   90.00
_cell.angle_beta   90.00
_cell.angle_gamma   90.00
#
_symmetry.space_group_name_H-M   'P 1'
#
loop_
_entity.id
_entity.type
_entity.pdbx_description
1 polymer ?
#
loop_
_entity_poly.entity_id
_entity_poly.type
_entity_poly.pdbx_seq_one_letter_code
_entity_poly.pdbx_strand_id
1 'polypeptide(L)'
;MAAMFQDKYIFSQLIAFLNRTQFNNYVRKYDGNLYVKYFTYRNQMLAMMFGQLGNRESLRDLKVAFEAHRAKQYYLGLGREPIAKTTLATANQNRDYRIFEDFAFYMMKEACEKRTTNILDISGKKYAFDSITIPLCLATFPWAKFRSKKGGVKAHVLYDIEAQVPAFYNVQYVHRSVLQHLPPRLCLLVFLT
;
A
#
# COMPACT_ATOMS: atom_id res chain seq x y z
N MET A 1 7.54 17.42 17.06
CA MET A 1 6.06 17.31 16.93
C MET A 1 5.68 18.09 15.67
N ALA A 2 5.19 17.42 14.61
CA ALA A 2 4.75 18.15 13.41
C ALA A 2 3.45 18.89 13.76
N ALA A 3 3.43 20.21 13.63
CA ALA A 3 2.23 21.00 13.86
C ALA A 3 1.15 20.60 12.84
N MET A 4 -0.02 20.18 13.34
CA MET A 4 -1.17 19.87 12.50
C MET A 4 -1.72 21.20 11.96
N PHE A 5 -1.61 21.41 10.65
CA PHE A 5 -2.03 22.67 10.01
C PHE A 5 -3.56 22.75 9.99
N GLN A 6 -4.14 23.81 10.57
CA GLN A 6 -5.60 23.93 10.73
C GLN A 6 -6.37 24.00 9.40
N ASP A 7 -5.74 24.47 8.31
CA ASP A 7 -6.43 24.70 7.03
C ASP A 7 -6.25 23.59 5.98
N LYS A 8 -5.58 22.48 6.33
CA LYS A 8 -5.33 21.36 5.40
C LYS A 8 -6.02 20.09 5.87
N TYR A 9 -6.65 19.36 4.95
CA TYR A 9 -7.19 18.03 5.25
C TYR A 9 -6.11 17.12 5.84
N ILE A 10 -6.47 16.34 6.87
CA ILE A 10 -5.55 15.40 7.53
C ILE A 10 -4.88 14.49 6.51
N PHE A 11 -5.65 13.95 5.55
CA PHE A 11 -5.10 13.12 4.49
C PHE A 11 -4.03 13.84 3.66
N SER A 12 -4.25 15.11 3.31
CA SER A 12 -3.29 15.94 2.57
C SER A 12 -1.99 16.18 3.37
N GLN A 13 -2.08 16.24 4.70
CA GLN A 13 -0.91 16.35 5.58
C GLN A 13 -0.16 15.02 5.66
N LEU A 14 -0.87 13.90 5.77
CA LEU A 14 -0.27 12.56 5.80
C LEU A 14 0.51 12.25 4.52
N ILE A 15 -0.07 12.56 3.34
CA ILE A 15 0.58 12.28 2.06
C ILE A 15 1.78 13.20 1.80
N ALA A 16 1.93 14.30 2.54
CA ALA A 16 3.08 15.19 2.43
C ALA A 16 4.37 14.54 2.95
N PHE A 17 4.27 13.53 3.81
CA PHE A 17 5.42 12.73 4.26
C PHE A 17 5.89 11.72 3.20
N LEU A 18 5.11 11.48 2.14
CA LEU A 18 5.50 10.58 1.05
C LEU A 18 6.45 11.31 0.09
N ASN A 19 7.63 10.74 -0.12
CA ASN A 19 8.62 11.34 -1.03
C ASN A 19 8.14 11.25 -2.50
N ARG A 20 7.57 12.36 -2.98
CA ARG A 20 7.02 12.47 -4.34
C ARG A 20 8.08 12.26 -5.42
N THR A 21 9.29 12.78 -5.21
CA THR A 21 10.39 12.67 -6.17
C THR A 21 10.78 11.21 -6.34
N GLN A 22 10.95 10.47 -5.25
CA GLN A 22 11.30 9.06 -5.28
C GLN A 22 10.18 8.21 -5.87
N PHE A 23 8.92 8.46 -5.53
CA PHE A 23 7.80 7.79 -6.18
C PHE A 23 7.81 8.00 -7.71
N ASN A 24 8.02 9.23 -8.17
CA ASN A 24 8.10 9.54 -9.60
C ASN A 24 9.31 8.87 -10.29
N ASN A 25 10.40 8.61 -9.56
CA ASN A 25 11.55 7.89 -10.09
C ASN A 25 11.20 6.42 -10.33
N TYR A 26 10.49 5.76 -9.40
CA TYR A 26 9.99 4.40 -9.61
C TYR A 26 8.96 4.33 -10.74
N VAL A 27 8.02 5.28 -10.82
CA VAL A 27 7.08 5.33 -11.95
C VAL A 27 7.82 5.43 -13.29
N ARG A 28 8.89 6.22 -13.37
CA ARG A 28 9.72 6.32 -14.58
C ARG A 28 10.52 5.05 -14.86
N LYS A 29 11.09 4.42 -13.84
CA LYS A 29 11.84 3.15 -13.95
C LYS A 29 11.04 2.03 -14.62
N TYR A 30 9.72 2.01 -14.40
CA TYR A 30 8.81 0.97 -14.92
C TYR A 30 7.85 1.49 -16.01
N ASP A 31 8.10 2.68 -16.58
CA ASP A 31 7.23 3.32 -17.58
C ASP A 31 5.75 3.39 -17.18
N GLY A 32 5.45 3.49 -15.88
CA GLY A 32 4.11 3.22 -15.34
C GLY A 32 3.03 4.18 -15.84
N ASN A 33 3.37 5.46 -16.06
CA ASN A 33 2.40 6.45 -16.55
C ASN A 33 2.40 6.60 -18.08
N LEU A 34 3.04 5.69 -18.83
CA LEU A 34 2.97 5.71 -20.27
C LEU A 34 1.51 5.57 -20.73
N TYR A 35 1.06 6.48 -21.59
CA TYR A 35 -0.33 6.56 -22.08
C TYR A 35 -1.43 6.85 -21.03
N VAL A 36 -1.07 7.17 -19.78
CA VAL A 36 -2.04 7.48 -18.73
C VAL A 36 -2.50 8.92 -18.82
N LYS A 37 -3.80 9.14 -19.06
CA LYS A 37 -4.38 10.50 -19.20
C LYS A 37 -4.67 11.20 -17.88
N TYR A 38 -5.43 10.56 -16.98
CA TYR A 38 -5.96 11.23 -15.78
C TYR A 38 -5.71 10.48 -14.47
N PHE A 39 -5.83 9.16 -14.45
CA PHE A 39 -5.65 8.37 -13.24
C PHE A 39 -4.23 7.85 -13.13
N THR A 40 -3.28 8.63 -12.60
CA THR A 40 -1.86 8.21 -12.50
C THR A 40 -1.64 7.07 -11.50
N TYR A 41 -0.44 6.47 -11.49
CA TYR A 41 -0.02 5.55 -10.41
C TYR A 41 -0.07 6.20 -9.03
N ARG A 42 0.23 7.51 -8.96
CA ARG A 42 0.09 8.26 -7.71
C ARG A 42 -1.36 8.39 -7.29
N ASN A 43 -2.28 8.66 -8.22
CA ASN A 43 -3.71 8.74 -7.91
C ASN A 43 -4.24 7.41 -7.39
N GLN A 44 -3.78 6.29 -7.96
CA GLN A 44 -4.10 4.97 -7.44
C GLN A 44 -3.56 4.77 -6.03
N MET A 45 -2.27 5.02 -5.78
CA MET A 45 -1.68 4.88 -4.45
C MET A 45 -2.48 5.65 -3.40
N LEU A 46 -2.76 6.93 -3.68
CA LEU A 46 -3.52 7.78 -2.78
C LEU A 46 -4.95 7.30 -2.59
N ALA A 47 -5.59 6.78 -3.65
CA ALA A 47 -6.93 6.23 -3.54
C ALA A 47 -6.96 5.00 -2.62
N MET A 48 -5.97 4.10 -2.75
CA MET A 48 -5.85 2.92 -1.90
C MET A 48 -5.57 3.31 -0.44
N MET A 49 -4.60 4.22 -0.22
CA MET A 49 -4.27 4.71 1.12
C MET A 49 -5.45 5.40 1.81
N PHE A 50 -6.23 6.20 1.06
CA PHE A 50 -7.45 6.82 1.59
C PHE A 50 -8.46 5.75 2.01
N GLY A 51 -8.62 4.70 1.21
CA GLY A 51 -9.45 3.56 1.55
C GLY A 51 -9.03 2.91 2.87
N GLN A 52 -7.74 2.64 3.04
CA GLN A 52 -7.19 2.02 4.25
C GLN A 52 -7.36 2.91 5.49
N LEU A 53 -6.89 4.16 5.41
CA LEU A 53 -6.96 5.09 6.54
C LEU A 53 -8.40 5.48 6.89
N GLY A 54 -9.29 5.46 5.90
CA GLY A 54 -10.71 5.71 6.08
C GLY A 54 -11.50 4.45 6.48
N ASN A 55 -10.88 3.29 6.64
CA ASN A 55 -11.53 2.00 6.90
C ASN A 55 -12.66 1.70 5.90
N ARG A 56 -12.38 1.87 4.59
CA ARG A 56 -13.32 1.58 3.50
C ARG A 56 -13.21 0.11 3.11
N GLU A 57 -14.30 -0.64 3.20
CA GLU A 57 -14.30 -2.10 3.06
C GLU A 57 -14.37 -2.59 1.60
N SER A 58 -14.65 -1.69 0.65
CA SER A 58 -14.76 -2.07 -0.76
C SER A 58 -14.48 -0.92 -1.73
N LEU A 59 -14.18 -1.25 -2.99
CA LEU A 59 -14.08 -0.24 -4.06
C LEU A 59 -15.39 0.55 -4.28
N ARG A 60 -16.55 -0.03 -3.92
CA ARG A 60 -17.83 0.66 -4.00
C ARG A 60 -17.94 1.69 -2.88
N ASP A 61 -17.60 1.32 -1.65
CA ASP A 61 -17.58 2.22 -0.50
C ASP A 61 -16.56 3.36 -0.71
N LEU A 62 -15.36 3.02 -1.20
CA LEU A 62 -14.34 4.00 -1.58
C LEU A 62 -14.84 5.01 -2.64
N LYS A 63 -15.55 4.54 -3.68
CA LYS A 63 -16.17 5.42 -4.68
C LYS A 63 -17.17 6.38 -4.03
N VAL A 64 -18.07 5.88 -3.18
CA VAL A 64 -19.08 6.70 -2.49
C VAL A 64 -18.41 7.76 -1.62
N ALA A 65 -17.33 7.40 -0.90
CA ALA A 65 -16.57 8.34 -0.09
C ALA A 65 -15.92 9.45 -0.96
N PHE A 66 -15.36 9.11 -2.13
CA PHE A 66 -14.85 10.14 -3.05
C PHE A 66 -15.94 11.00 -3.66
N GLU A 67 -17.12 10.44 -3.96
CA GLU A 67 -18.26 11.22 -4.45
C GLU A 67 -18.75 12.21 -3.41
N ALA A 68 -18.84 11.80 -2.14
CA ALA A 68 -19.19 12.69 -1.03
C ALA A 68 -18.16 13.82 -0.83
N HIS A 69 -16.89 13.55 -1.13
CA HIS A 69 -15.80 14.53 -1.06
C HIS A 69 -15.41 15.14 -2.41
N ARG A 70 -16.28 15.07 -3.43
CA ARG A 70 -15.95 15.48 -4.81
C ARG A 70 -15.43 16.92 -4.90
N ALA A 71 -16.08 17.86 -4.21
CA ALA A 71 -15.64 19.26 -4.16
C ALA A 71 -14.24 19.44 -3.56
N LYS A 72 -13.77 18.47 -2.77
CA LYS A 72 -12.53 18.49 -2.01
C LYS A 72 -11.45 17.57 -2.58
N GLN A 73 -11.78 16.77 -3.59
CA GLN A 73 -10.93 15.72 -4.16
C GLN A 73 -9.58 16.26 -4.70
N TYR A 74 -9.59 17.47 -5.24
CA TYR A 74 -8.37 18.16 -5.68
C TYR A 74 -7.39 18.37 -4.53
N TYR A 75 -7.88 18.82 -3.36
CA TYR A 75 -7.07 19.08 -2.18
C TYR A 75 -6.55 17.78 -1.54
N LEU A 76 -7.24 16.65 -1.74
CA LEU A 76 -6.77 15.32 -1.35
C LEU A 76 -5.64 14.77 -2.24
N GLY A 77 -5.25 15.50 -3.30
CA GLY A 77 -4.17 15.12 -4.19
C GLY A 77 -4.54 14.09 -5.27
N LEU A 78 -5.84 13.83 -5.46
CA LEU A 78 -6.40 12.86 -6.41
C LEU A 78 -6.83 13.48 -7.75
N GLY A 79 -6.69 14.79 -7.91
CA GLY A 79 -7.11 15.53 -9.10
C GLY A 79 -8.60 15.94 -9.05
N ARG A 80 -9.08 16.52 -10.16
CA ARG A 80 -10.46 17.02 -10.30
C ARG A 80 -11.42 16.00 -10.91
N GLU A 81 -10.88 15.01 -11.62
CA GLU A 81 -11.68 14.03 -12.33
C GLU A 81 -12.31 13.00 -11.38
N PRO A 82 -13.60 12.68 -11.52
CA PRO A 82 -14.23 11.62 -10.76
C PRO A 82 -13.53 10.27 -10.97
N ILE A 83 -13.34 9.52 -9.88
CA ILE A 83 -12.74 8.20 -9.94
C ILE A 83 -13.85 7.15 -10.09
N ALA A 84 -14.00 6.58 -11.28
CA ALA A 84 -14.94 5.49 -11.48
C ALA A 84 -14.45 4.20 -10.79
N LYS A 85 -15.40 3.41 -10.26
CA LYS A 85 -15.10 2.08 -9.68
C LYS A 85 -14.39 1.17 -10.67
N THR A 86 -14.80 1.20 -11.94
CA THR A 86 -14.20 0.41 -13.01
C THR A 86 -12.74 0.81 -13.23
N THR A 87 -12.43 2.12 -13.23
CA THR A 87 -11.05 2.61 -13.31
C THR A 87 -10.18 2.07 -12.18
N LEU A 88 -10.67 2.09 -10.93
CA LEU A 88 -9.96 1.51 -9.78
C LEU A 88 -9.74 0.00 -9.95
N ALA A 89 -10.79 -0.74 -10.31
CA ALA A 89 -10.72 -2.19 -10.48
C ALA A 89 -9.73 -2.58 -11.59
N THR A 90 -9.81 -1.94 -12.75
CA THR A 90 -8.90 -2.17 -13.88
C THR A 90 -7.46 -1.80 -13.54
N ALA A 91 -7.25 -0.66 -12.86
CA ALA A 91 -5.92 -0.27 -12.39
C ALA A 91 -5.33 -1.29 -11.41
N ASN A 92 -6.12 -1.79 -10.45
CA ASN A 92 -5.67 -2.79 -9.48
C ASN A 92 -5.36 -4.14 -10.13
N GLN A 93 -6.02 -4.47 -11.24
CA GLN A 93 -5.83 -5.74 -11.94
C GLN A 93 -4.61 -5.76 -12.87
N ASN A 94 -4.33 -4.63 -13.52
CA ASN A 94 -3.44 -4.59 -14.70
C ASN A 94 -2.12 -3.85 -14.47
N ARG A 95 -2.01 -3.05 -13.41
CA ARG A 95 -0.81 -2.22 -13.19
C ARG A 95 0.33 -3.00 -12.57
N ASP A 96 1.54 -2.55 -12.88
CA ASP A 96 2.76 -3.12 -12.35
C ASP A 96 2.89 -2.77 -10.87
N TYR A 97 2.74 -3.78 -10.04
CA TYR A 97 2.83 -3.65 -8.59
C TYR A 97 4.21 -3.25 -8.10
N ARG A 98 5.27 -3.50 -8.88
CA ARG A 98 6.67 -3.29 -8.47
C ARG A 98 6.96 -1.82 -8.17
N ILE A 99 6.22 -0.89 -8.78
CA ILE A 99 6.29 0.55 -8.45
C ILE A 99 5.89 0.78 -6.99
N PHE A 100 4.80 0.15 -6.52
CA PHE A 100 4.33 0.31 -5.14
C PHE A 100 5.21 -0.46 -4.15
N GLU A 101 5.70 -1.63 -4.54
CA GLU A 101 6.62 -2.45 -3.73
C GLU A 101 7.97 -1.74 -3.49
N ASP A 102 8.63 -1.28 -4.55
CA ASP A 102 9.89 -0.52 -4.46
C ASP A 102 9.70 0.73 -3.58
N PHE A 103 8.57 1.43 -3.75
CA PHE A 103 8.29 2.61 -2.95
C PHE A 103 7.98 2.27 -1.48
N ALA A 104 7.31 1.15 -1.21
CA ALA A 104 7.06 0.70 0.16
C ALA A 104 8.38 0.38 0.88
N PHE A 105 9.29 -0.34 0.22
CA PHE A 105 10.62 -0.62 0.79
C PHE A 105 11.44 0.65 1.01
N TYR A 106 11.36 1.61 0.07
CA TYR A 106 11.98 2.93 0.25
C TYR A 106 11.44 3.64 1.49
N MET A 107 10.11 3.70 1.65
CA MET A 107 9.46 4.35 2.79
C MET A 107 9.76 3.64 4.12
N MET A 108 9.82 2.30 4.13
CA MET A 108 10.22 1.52 5.31
C MET A 108 11.64 1.85 5.74
N LYS A 109 12.58 1.86 4.79
CA LYS A 109 13.97 2.26 5.06
C LYS A 109 14.05 3.68 5.61
N GLU A 110 13.38 4.63 4.97
CA GLU A 110 13.35 6.03 5.41
C GLU A 110 12.76 6.17 6.82
N ALA A 111 11.72 5.40 7.14
CA ALA A 111 11.11 5.38 8.47
C ALA A 111 12.05 4.79 9.52
N CYS A 112 12.72 3.68 9.23
CA CYS A 112 13.72 3.08 10.13
C CYS A 112 14.85 4.07 10.45
N GLU A 113 15.40 4.73 9.43
CA GLU A 113 16.49 5.69 9.59
C GLU A 113 16.06 6.91 10.42
N LYS A 114 14.87 7.47 10.16
CA LYS A 114 14.37 8.64 10.89
C LYS A 114 13.92 8.35 12.33
N ARG A 115 13.56 7.11 12.63
CA ARG A 115 13.09 6.69 13.97
C ARG A 115 14.11 5.87 14.73
N THR A 116 15.36 5.78 14.27
CA THR A 116 16.40 5.03 14.97
C THR A 116 16.54 5.56 16.39
N THR A 117 16.35 4.67 17.37
CA THR A 117 16.55 4.91 18.79
C THR A 117 17.33 3.74 19.40
N ASN A 118 17.70 3.83 20.68
CA ASN A 118 18.34 2.73 21.40
C ASN A 118 17.52 2.40 22.66
N ILE A 119 16.38 1.72 22.47
CA ILE A 119 15.44 1.42 23.57
C ILE A 119 15.95 0.28 24.43
N LEU A 120 16.55 -0.74 23.80
CA LEU A 120 16.90 -1.99 24.47
C LEU A 120 18.33 -2.03 25.01
N ASP A 121 19.17 -1.05 24.66
CA ASP A 121 20.59 -0.96 25.06
C ASP A 121 21.40 -2.25 24.83
N ILE A 122 21.01 -3.01 23.82
CA ILE A 122 21.71 -4.21 23.35
C ILE A 122 22.48 -3.82 22.08
N SER A 123 23.62 -4.43 21.77
CA SER A 123 24.32 -4.14 20.52
C SER A 123 23.60 -4.74 19.30
N GLY A 124 23.69 -4.08 18.13
CA GLY A 124 23.15 -4.56 16.85
C GLY A 124 21.71 -4.14 16.57
N LYS A 125 21.13 -4.62 15.46
CA LYS A 125 19.70 -4.38 15.13
C LYS A 125 18.83 -5.51 15.68
N LYS A 126 17.69 -5.17 16.25
CA LYS A 126 16.76 -6.13 16.87
C LYS A 126 15.45 -6.13 16.11
N TYR A 127 15.08 -7.30 15.60
CA TYR A 127 13.87 -7.47 14.82
C TYR A 127 12.95 -8.46 15.50
N ALA A 128 11.66 -8.11 15.57
CA ALA A 128 10.61 -9.07 15.82
C ALA A 128 10.14 -9.65 14.48
N PHE A 129 10.00 -10.97 14.41
CA PHE A 129 9.47 -11.65 13.24
C PHE A 129 8.06 -12.15 13.54
N ASP A 130 7.10 -11.75 12.71
CA ASP A 130 5.73 -12.21 12.81
C ASP A 130 5.17 -12.53 11.42
N SER A 131 4.07 -13.28 11.38
CA SER A 131 3.36 -13.55 10.13
C SER A 131 1.85 -13.53 10.32
N ILE A 132 1.16 -12.86 9.40
CA ILE A 132 -0.30 -12.83 9.34
C ILE A 132 -0.78 -13.60 8.12
N THR A 133 -1.87 -14.37 8.29
CA THR A 133 -2.54 -15.01 7.15
C THR A 133 -3.65 -14.10 6.65
N ILE A 134 -3.54 -13.64 5.40
CA ILE A 134 -4.57 -12.85 4.73
C ILE A 134 -5.56 -13.83 4.08
N PRO A 135 -6.83 -13.88 4.53
CA PRO A 135 -7.83 -14.76 3.94
C PRO A 135 -8.23 -14.24 2.55
N LEU A 136 -8.32 -15.15 1.58
CA LEU A 136 -8.73 -14.84 0.21
C LEU A 136 -9.91 -15.70 -0.22
N CYS A 137 -10.85 -15.08 -0.93
CA CYS A 137 -11.97 -15.80 -1.53
C CYS A 137 -11.48 -16.68 -2.69
N LEU A 138 -11.67 -18.00 -2.60
CA LEU A 138 -11.24 -18.95 -3.63
C LEU A 138 -11.90 -18.72 -5.00
N ALA A 139 -13.14 -18.21 -5.03
CA ALA A 139 -13.83 -17.92 -6.28
C ALA A 139 -13.10 -16.82 -7.08
N THR A 140 -12.47 -15.87 -6.38
CA THR A 140 -11.71 -14.76 -6.99
C THR A 140 -10.22 -15.09 -7.14
N PHE A 141 -9.66 -15.85 -6.20
CA PHE A 141 -8.25 -16.21 -6.12
C PHE A 141 -8.09 -17.74 -6.04
N PRO A 142 -8.42 -18.50 -7.11
CA PRO A 142 -8.37 -19.96 -7.08
C PRO A 142 -6.95 -20.49 -6.89
N TRP A 143 -5.95 -19.73 -7.32
CA TRP A 143 -4.52 -20.03 -7.13
C TRP A 143 -4.07 -19.97 -5.67
N ALA A 144 -4.81 -19.28 -4.78
CA ALA A 144 -4.43 -19.08 -3.38
C ALA A 144 -4.96 -20.19 -2.45
N LYS A 145 -5.31 -21.36 -2.99
CA LYS A 145 -5.89 -22.47 -2.22
C LYS A 145 -4.88 -23.08 -1.26
N PHE A 146 -5.25 -23.18 0.02
CA PHE A 146 -4.43 -23.87 1.03
C PHE A 146 -5.20 -24.94 1.83
N ARG A 147 -6.54 -24.89 1.83
CA ARG A 147 -7.41 -25.98 2.32
C ARG A 147 -8.61 -26.14 1.40
N SER A 148 -9.40 -27.20 1.59
CA SER A 148 -10.55 -27.55 0.73
C SER A 148 -11.50 -26.38 0.47
N LYS A 149 -11.79 -25.56 1.50
CA LYS A 149 -12.70 -24.41 1.44
C LYS A 149 -12.03 -23.07 1.80
N LYS A 150 -10.70 -23.02 1.96
CA LYS A 150 -10.00 -21.78 2.38
C LYS A 150 -8.89 -21.42 1.40
N GLY A 151 -8.94 -20.17 0.94
CA GLY A 151 -7.87 -19.51 0.22
C GLY A 151 -7.18 -18.50 1.11
N GLY A 152 -5.90 -18.25 0.87
CA GLY A 152 -5.14 -17.30 1.65
C GLY A 152 -3.66 -17.30 1.33
N VAL A 153 -3.00 -16.24 1.77
CA VAL A 153 -1.57 -16.02 1.64
C VAL A 153 -1.01 -15.67 3.02
N LYS A 154 0.29 -15.85 3.24
CA LYS A 154 0.96 -15.38 4.45
C LYS A 154 1.77 -14.14 4.12
N ALA A 155 1.58 -13.08 4.91
CA ALA A 155 2.47 -11.95 4.93
C ALA A 155 3.39 -12.09 6.15
N HIS A 156 4.69 -12.19 5.90
CA HIS A 156 5.74 -12.19 6.91
C HIS A 156 6.27 -10.78 7.06
N VAL A 157 6.42 -10.30 8.30
CA VAL A 157 6.90 -8.95 8.60
C VAL A 157 8.08 -9.06 9.56
N LEU A 158 9.16 -8.35 9.24
CA LEU A 158 10.21 -8.03 10.19
C LEU A 158 9.96 -6.62 10.72
N TYR A 159 9.75 -6.52 12.02
CA TYR A 159 9.51 -5.28 12.72
C TYR A 159 10.77 -4.85 13.45
N ASP A 160 11.30 -3.67 13.14
CA ASP A 160 12.41 -3.07 13.87
C ASP A 160 11.90 -2.59 15.23
N ILE A 161 12.35 -3.27 16.30
CA ILE A 161 11.86 -3.02 17.64
C ILE A 161 12.29 -1.63 18.13
N GLU A 162 13.48 -1.17 17.73
CA GLU A 162 14.02 0.11 18.17
C GLU A 162 13.40 1.26 17.39
N ALA A 163 13.29 1.13 16.08
CA ALA A 163 12.64 2.15 15.26
C ALA A 163 11.10 2.13 15.37
N GLN A 164 10.54 1.07 15.96
CA GLN A 164 9.10 0.82 16.10
C GLN A 164 8.35 0.93 14.76
N VAL A 165 8.92 0.36 13.71
CA VAL A 165 8.36 0.34 12.36
C VAL A 165 8.70 -0.97 11.64
N PRO A 166 7.89 -1.38 10.63
CA PRO A 166 8.26 -2.48 9.75
C PRO A 166 9.55 -2.15 8.98
N ALA A 167 10.52 -3.07 9.02
CA ALA A 167 11.76 -2.98 8.26
C ALA A 167 11.70 -3.75 6.94
N PHE A 168 10.89 -4.81 6.90
CA PHE A 168 10.75 -5.67 5.73
C PHE A 168 9.41 -6.40 5.78
N TYR A 169 8.87 -6.69 4.60
CA TYR A 169 7.71 -7.56 4.46
C TYR A 169 7.89 -8.49 3.26
N ASN A 170 7.30 -9.67 3.33
CA ASN A 170 7.27 -10.62 2.23
C ASN A 170 5.94 -11.36 2.23
N VAL A 171 5.34 -11.52 1.08
CA VAL A 171 4.09 -12.27 0.93
C VAL A 171 4.39 -13.58 0.23
N GLN A 172 3.85 -14.68 0.76
CA GLN A 172 4.05 -16.03 0.25
C GLN A 172 2.74 -16.83 0.25
N TYR A 173 2.70 -17.90 -0.54
CA TYR A 173 1.61 -18.87 -0.49
C TYR A 173 1.64 -19.63 0.84
N VAL A 174 0.47 -19.92 1.42
CA VAL A 174 0.37 -20.63 2.72
C VAL A 174 0.99 -22.04 2.68
N HIS A 175 0.97 -22.71 1.52
CA HIS A 175 1.29 -24.14 1.39
C HIS A 175 2.62 -24.45 0.66
N ARG A 176 3.34 -23.47 0.08
CA ARG A 176 4.60 -23.76 -0.63
C ARG A 176 5.80 -23.33 0.19
N SER A 177 6.69 -24.30 0.47
CA SER A 177 8.03 -24.13 1.04
C SER A 177 9.04 -23.45 0.09
N VAL A 178 8.58 -23.02 -1.09
CA VAL A 178 9.42 -22.38 -2.11
C VAL A 178 8.98 -20.92 -2.25
N LEU A 179 9.95 -20.01 -2.12
CA LEU A 179 9.84 -18.59 -2.43
C LEU A 179 9.48 -18.40 -3.91
N GLN A 180 8.20 -18.52 -4.25
CA GLN A 180 7.66 -18.13 -5.55
C GLN A 180 6.97 -16.79 -5.42
N HIS A 181 7.34 -15.86 -6.29
CA HIS A 181 6.72 -14.55 -6.36
C HIS A 181 5.20 -14.67 -6.52
N LEU A 182 4.47 -13.87 -5.75
CA LEU A 182 3.02 -13.77 -5.90
C LEU A 182 2.65 -13.14 -7.25
N PRO A 183 1.45 -13.45 -7.77
CA PRO A 183 0.94 -12.72 -8.90
C PRO A 183 0.84 -11.22 -8.56
N PRO A 184 1.09 -10.33 -9.55
CA PRO A 184 1.02 -8.87 -9.41
C PRO A 184 -0.22 -8.34 -8.67
N ARG A 185 -1.33 -9.07 -8.82
CA ARG A 185 -2.66 -8.71 -8.33
C ARG A 185 -2.75 -8.61 -6.80
N LEU A 186 -1.81 -9.19 -6.04
CA LEU A 186 -1.91 -9.19 -4.59
C LEU A 186 -1.11 -8.08 -3.88
N CYS A 187 -0.05 -7.54 -4.48
CA CYS A 187 0.75 -6.48 -3.84
C CYS A 187 -0.05 -5.19 -3.62
N LEU A 188 -1.01 -4.89 -4.50
CA LEU A 188 -1.99 -3.81 -4.29
C LEU A 188 -3.07 -4.16 -3.25
N LEU A 189 -3.28 -5.45 -2.99
CA LEU A 189 -4.29 -5.94 -2.06
C LEU A 189 -3.82 -5.88 -0.60
N VAL A 190 -2.50 -5.90 -0.36
CA VAL A 190 -1.91 -5.60 0.96
C VAL A 190 -2.08 -4.11 1.34
N PHE A 191 -2.34 -3.24 0.35
CA PHE A 191 -2.84 -1.88 0.57
C PHE A 191 -4.38 -1.81 0.60
N LEU A 192 -5.09 -2.94 0.69
CA LEU A 192 -6.56 -3.03 0.70
C LEU A 192 -7.14 -3.83 1.86
N THR A 193 -6.32 -4.44 2.71
CA THR A 193 -6.77 -5.21 3.88
C THR A 193 -6.45 -4.49 5.16
#